data_AF-A0A4R5CLB9-F1
#
_entry.id   AF-A0A4R5CLB9-F1
#
_cell.length_a   1.000
_cell.length_b   1.000
_cell.length_c   1.000
_cell.angle_alpha   90.00
_cell.angle_beta   90.00
_cell.angle_gamma   90.00
#
_symmetry.space_group_name_H-M   'P 1'
#
loop_
_entity.id
_entity.type
_entity.pdbx_description
1 polymer ?
#
loop_
_entity_poly.entity_id
_entity_poly.type
_entity_poly.pdbx_seq_one_letter_code
_entity_poly.pdbx_strand_id
1 'polypeptide(L)'
;MRDISNKIKGKNLYLRFINNYQLKKCTILFLLSVQMLFSQEIVVKGQAFNSGEFNDHIVYIIKNDTINKLRKHSKSLYTYWKENSKFKNRNDNSYLEFIKYSEILVKLLNDRNYRAKTDSLGNFEINARLSDSLFFESTYHTTEKFLVADLVKKKKNTVKLKLEPCEVWPQHTEKPTKLYVFIGKKIKSWISPSSYCNGVSLDSRSVSKYSVVKNIYGDFKKDTIQFTSYVHEKPLEQNYIPFKSSFVEYDYCLFYVLEYEGELIQIKYLFDDVYKTKEGRWASPLKPKGLFNTISPDSYTPQKISFTDPIEFEYEDKYYNEIHQNFPAAYHTVIDGKITVNYGYYVEDLFEIRKAGRLKKYTYLIK
;
A
#
# COMPACT_ATOMS: atom_id res chain seq x y z
N MET A 1 -42.37 -59.07 51.66
CA MET A 1 -42.60 -57.77 50.98
C MET A 1 -41.34 -56.97 50.60
N ARG A 2 -40.12 -57.34 51.05
CA ARG A 2 -38.87 -56.63 50.63
C ARG A 2 -38.37 -57.01 49.22
N ASP A 3 -38.68 -58.20 48.71
CA ASP A 3 -38.19 -58.65 47.39
C ASP A 3 -38.89 -58.03 46.17
N ILE A 4 -40.15 -57.62 46.30
CA ILE A 4 -40.89 -57.02 45.18
C ILE A 4 -40.46 -55.57 44.95
N SER A 5 -40.03 -54.86 46.01
CA SER A 5 -39.58 -53.47 45.94
C SER A 5 -38.27 -53.29 45.18
N ASN A 6 -37.31 -54.22 45.35
CA ASN A 6 -36.02 -54.18 44.63
C ASN A 6 -36.18 -54.50 43.14
N LYS A 7 -37.13 -55.37 42.77
CA LYS A 7 -37.40 -55.73 41.37
C LYS A 7 -38.03 -54.57 40.58
N ILE A 8 -38.82 -53.72 41.24
CA ILE A 8 -39.46 -52.55 40.62
C ILE A 8 -38.46 -51.39 40.48
N LYS A 9 -37.57 -51.16 41.46
CA LYS A 9 -36.49 -50.16 41.34
C LYS A 9 -35.50 -50.50 40.22
N GLY A 10 -35.13 -51.77 40.06
CA GLY A 10 -34.25 -52.23 38.98
C GLY A 10 -34.85 -52.01 37.57
N LYS A 11 -36.15 -52.28 37.38
CA LYS A 11 -36.84 -52.03 36.10
C LYS A 11 -36.92 -50.54 35.75
N ASN A 12 -37.13 -49.66 36.74
CA ASN A 12 -37.19 -48.21 36.51
C ASN A 12 -35.81 -47.61 36.16
N LEU A 13 -34.72 -48.13 36.75
CA LEU A 13 -33.36 -47.73 36.37
C LEU A 13 -33.00 -48.19 34.94
N TYR A 14 -33.39 -49.42 34.58
CA TYR A 14 -33.13 -49.99 33.26
C TYR A 14 -33.89 -49.26 32.14
N LEU A 15 -35.16 -48.89 32.38
CA LEU A 15 -35.95 -48.08 31.44
C LEU A 15 -35.39 -46.66 31.25
N ARG A 16 -34.89 -46.02 32.32
CA ARG A 16 -34.20 -44.72 32.21
C ARG A 16 -32.87 -44.81 31.44
N PHE A 17 -32.12 -45.90 31.62
CA PHE A 17 -30.88 -46.13 30.87
C PHE A 17 -31.12 -46.36 29.37
N ILE A 18 -32.14 -47.16 29.01
CA ILE A 18 -32.52 -47.40 27.62
C ILE A 18 -33.02 -46.11 26.95
N ASN A 19 -33.87 -45.32 27.62
CA ASN A 19 -34.36 -44.06 27.07
C ASN A 19 -33.22 -43.05 26.83
N ASN A 20 -32.24 -42.97 27.73
CA ASN A 20 -31.10 -42.08 27.57
C ASN A 20 -30.16 -42.55 26.45
N TYR A 21 -29.99 -43.86 26.28
CA TYR A 21 -29.21 -44.43 25.18
C TYR A 21 -29.87 -44.23 23.82
N GLN A 22 -31.19 -44.43 23.72
CA GLN A 22 -31.94 -44.18 22.48
C GLN A 22 -31.98 -42.69 22.13
N LEU A 23 -32.21 -41.81 23.11
CA LEU A 23 -32.17 -40.36 22.89
C LEU A 23 -30.79 -39.91 22.39
N LYS A 24 -29.69 -40.38 23.00
CA LYS A 24 -28.32 -40.10 22.54
C LYS A 24 -28.08 -40.59 21.11
N LYS A 25 -28.54 -41.79 20.76
CA LYS A 25 -28.44 -42.32 19.38
C LYS A 25 -29.21 -41.46 18.39
N CYS A 26 -30.44 -41.06 18.72
CA CYS A 26 -31.24 -40.17 17.88
C CYS A 26 -30.58 -38.78 17.73
N THR A 27 -30.01 -38.22 18.80
CA THR A 27 -29.28 -36.95 18.73
C THR A 27 -28.03 -37.05 17.86
N ILE A 28 -27.25 -38.14 17.96
CA ILE A 28 -26.06 -38.35 17.12
C ILE A 28 -26.47 -38.52 15.64
N LEU A 29 -27.51 -39.32 15.36
CA LEU A 29 -28.01 -39.48 13.99
C LEU A 29 -28.57 -38.18 13.42
N PHE A 30 -29.26 -37.39 14.23
CA PHE A 30 -29.73 -36.06 13.84
C PHE A 30 -28.55 -35.13 13.52
N LEU A 31 -27.55 -35.03 14.41
CA LEU A 31 -26.34 -34.24 14.17
C LEU A 31 -25.58 -34.68 12.91
N LEU A 32 -25.44 -35.98 12.68
CA LEU A 32 -24.83 -36.53 11.46
C LEU A 32 -25.64 -36.18 10.21
N SER A 33 -26.97 -36.28 10.28
CA SER A 33 -27.84 -35.93 9.15
C SER A 33 -27.79 -34.44 8.81
N VAL A 34 -27.75 -33.57 9.83
CA VAL A 34 -27.52 -32.14 9.69
C VAL A 34 -26.16 -31.89 9.05
N GLN A 35 -25.08 -32.48 9.55
CA GLN A 35 -23.74 -32.33 8.98
C GLN A 35 -23.67 -32.75 7.50
N MET A 36 -24.33 -33.84 7.11
CA MET A 36 -24.39 -34.29 5.73
C MET A 36 -25.11 -33.29 4.81
N LEU A 37 -26.24 -32.72 5.26
CA LEU A 37 -26.99 -31.72 4.49
C LEU A 37 -26.22 -30.40 4.33
N PHE A 38 -25.51 -29.97 5.37
CA PHE A 38 -24.69 -28.74 5.32
C PHE A 38 -23.35 -28.93 4.59
N SER A 39 -22.92 -30.16 4.32
CA SER A 39 -21.67 -30.45 3.60
C SER A 39 -21.84 -30.58 2.08
N GLN A 40 -23.07 -30.60 1.56
CA GLN A 40 -23.31 -30.66 0.13
C GLN A 40 -22.95 -29.32 -0.53
N GLU A 41 -22.15 -29.41 -1.60
CA GLU A 41 -21.92 -28.27 -2.48
C GLU A 41 -23.10 -28.12 -3.44
N ILE A 42 -23.52 -26.87 -3.61
CA ILE A 42 -24.55 -26.47 -4.55
C ILE A 42 -23.99 -25.46 -5.52
N VAL A 43 -24.61 -25.38 -6.70
CA VAL A 43 -24.29 -24.37 -7.70
C VAL A 43 -25.09 -23.10 -7.38
N VAL A 44 -24.41 -22.05 -6.93
CA VAL A 44 -25.02 -20.74 -6.69
C VAL A 44 -24.95 -19.92 -7.97
N LYS A 45 -26.11 -19.54 -8.50
CA LYS A 45 -26.23 -18.68 -9.69
C LYS A 45 -26.93 -17.37 -9.34
N GLY A 46 -26.54 -16.31 -10.04
CA GLY A 46 -27.15 -15.00 -9.88
C GLY A 46 -26.55 -13.97 -10.83
N GLN A 47 -26.85 -12.72 -10.56
CA GLN A 47 -26.29 -11.57 -11.24
C GLN A 47 -25.62 -10.64 -10.23
N ALA A 48 -24.46 -10.09 -10.58
CA ALA A 48 -23.79 -9.09 -9.78
C ALA A 48 -23.38 -7.90 -10.66
N PHE A 49 -23.65 -6.69 -10.17
CA PHE A 49 -23.39 -5.46 -10.90
C PHE A 49 -22.69 -4.44 -10.02
N ASN A 50 -21.92 -3.58 -10.66
CA ASN A 50 -21.37 -2.38 -10.07
C ASN A 50 -22.37 -1.22 -10.20
N SER A 51 -22.16 -0.16 -9.42
CA SER A 51 -23.01 1.04 -9.44
C SER A 51 -22.20 2.26 -9.86
N GLY A 52 -22.87 3.30 -10.36
CA GLY A 52 -22.21 4.54 -10.73
C GLY A 52 -21.43 4.46 -12.04
N GLU A 53 -20.41 5.32 -12.16
CA GLU A 53 -19.61 5.54 -13.38
C GLU A 53 -18.77 4.32 -13.80
N PHE A 54 -18.47 3.42 -12.86
CA PHE A 54 -17.63 2.23 -13.04
C PHE A 54 -18.47 0.93 -13.09
N ASN A 55 -19.67 1.00 -13.68
CA ASN A 55 -20.61 -0.12 -13.70
C ASN A 55 -20.18 -1.28 -14.63
N ASP A 56 -19.22 -1.04 -15.51
CA ASP A 56 -18.66 -1.95 -16.51
C ASP A 56 -17.56 -2.88 -15.95
N HIS A 57 -17.05 -2.59 -14.76
CA HIS A 57 -16.04 -3.42 -14.11
C HIS A 57 -16.58 -4.82 -13.78
N ILE A 58 -15.67 -5.80 -13.82
CA ILE A 58 -15.98 -7.19 -13.47
C ILE A 58 -16.20 -7.30 -11.96
N VAL A 59 -17.28 -7.98 -11.54
CA VAL A 59 -17.47 -8.38 -10.15
C VAL A 59 -16.86 -9.77 -9.95
N TYR A 60 -15.97 -9.89 -8.96
CA TYR A 60 -15.42 -11.17 -8.52
C TYR A 60 -16.22 -11.70 -7.33
N ILE A 61 -16.46 -13.01 -7.34
CA ILE A 61 -17.16 -13.71 -6.28
C ILE A 61 -16.15 -14.65 -5.62
N ILE A 62 -15.81 -14.38 -4.37
CA ILE A 62 -14.84 -15.17 -3.61
C ILE A 62 -15.58 -16.04 -2.60
N LYS A 63 -15.28 -17.33 -2.61
CA LYS A 63 -15.78 -18.30 -1.64
C LYS A 63 -14.95 -18.25 -0.37
N ASN A 64 -15.62 -17.98 0.74
CA ASN A 64 -15.07 -17.78 2.07
C ASN A 64 -14.02 -16.66 2.13
N ASP A 65 -13.57 -16.34 3.34
CA ASP A 65 -12.61 -15.25 3.56
C ASP A 65 -11.15 -15.69 3.33
N THR A 66 -10.92 -16.87 2.76
CA THR A 66 -9.60 -17.50 2.66
C THR A 66 -8.63 -16.67 1.82
N ILE A 67 -9.04 -16.22 0.64
CA ILE A 67 -8.21 -15.40 -0.26
C ILE A 67 -7.85 -14.07 0.41
N ASN A 68 -8.80 -13.41 1.08
CA ASN A 68 -8.57 -12.13 1.75
C ASN A 68 -7.66 -12.26 2.96
N LYS A 69 -7.82 -13.32 3.77
CA LYS A 69 -6.89 -13.65 4.86
C LYS A 69 -5.48 -13.89 4.36
N LEU A 70 -5.31 -14.62 3.25
CA LEU A 70 -4.01 -14.85 2.63
C LEU A 70 -3.40 -13.56 2.07
N ARG A 71 -4.17 -12.71 1.40
CA ARG A 71 -3.72 -11.36 0.96
C ARG A 71 -3.18 -10.56 2.15
N LYS A 72 -3.93 -10.50 3.25
CA LYS A 72 -3.54 -9.77 4.46
C LYS A 72 -2.27 -10.34 5.10
N HIS A 73 -2.17 -11.67 5.20
CA HIS A 73 -1.01 -12.34 5.76
C HIS A 73 0.26 -12.16 4.90
N SER A 74 0.15 -12.37 3.58
CA SER A 74 1.25 -12.14 2.64
C SER A 74 1.75 -10.69 2.70
N LYS A 75 0.85 -9.70 2.75
CA LYS A 75 1.22 -8.29 2.95
C LYS A 75 1.97 -8.07 4.27
N SER A 76 1.51 -8.68 5.36
CA SER A 76 2.17 -8.60 6.67
C SER A 76 3.58 -9.19 6.64
N LEU A 77 3.77 -10.35 6.02
CA LEU A 77 5.09 -10.98 5.86
C LEU A 77 6.04 -10.09 5.04
N TYR A 78 5.55 -9.49 3.96
CA TYR A 78 6.34 -8.56 3.16
C TYR A 78 6.77 -7.33 3.95
N THR A 79 5.85 -6.72 4.71
CA THR A 79 6.16 -5.59 5.58
C THR A 79 7.19 -5.98 6.64
N TYR A 80 7.00 -7.12 7.30
CA TYR A 80 7.94 -7.63 8.30
C TYR A 80 9.34 -7.86 7.73
N TRP A 81 9.46 -8.56 6.60
CA TRP A 81 10.74 -8.75 5.92
C TRP A 81 11.40 -7.42 5.56
N LYS A 82 10.62 -6.48 5.01
CA LYS A 82 11.13 -5.15 4.63
C LYS A 82 11.65 -4.35 5.82
N GLU A 83 11.04 -4.50 6.99
CA GLU A 83 11.44 -3.80 8.23
C GLU A 83 12.65 -4.46 8.92
N ASN A 84 12.81 -5.78 8.81
CA ASN A 84 13.83 -6.55 9.55
C ASN A 84 15.05 -6.95 8.73
N SER A 85 15.01 -6.82 7.40
CA SER A 85 16.10 -7.20 6.53
C SER A 85 17.00 -6.00 6.21
N LYS A 86 18.28 -6.06 6.63
CA LYS A 86 19.29 -5.00 6.41
C LYS A 86 19.49 -4.68 4.92
N PHE A 87 19.38 -5.71 4.07
CA PHE A 87 19.36 -5.61 2.61
C PHE A 87 18.11 -6.30 2.07
N LYS A 88 17.70 -6.08 0.83
CA LYS A 88 16.64 -6.89 0.20
C LYS A 88 17.17 -8.28 -0.17
N ASN A 89 17.59 -9.05 0.83
CA ASN A 89 18.07 -10.41 0.67
C ASN A 89 16.89 -11.33 0.36
N ARG A 90 16.80 -11.76 -0.89
CA ARG A 90 15.76 -12.69 -1.36
C ARG A 90 15.95 -14.13 -0.87
N ASN A 91 17.07 -14.43 -0.21
CA ASN A 91 17.32 -15.72 0.43
C ASN A 91 16.95 -15.70 1.93
N ASP A 92 16.44 -14.59 2.45
CA ASP A 92 15.92 -14.53 3.82
C ASP A 92 14.70 -15.44 3.96
N ASN A 93 14.63 -16.24 5.03
CA ASN A 93 13.52 -17.16 5.28
C ASN A 93 12.16 -16.44 5.26
N SER A 94 12.07 -15.23 5.80
CA SER A 94 10.83 -14.44 5.80
C SER A 94 10.42 -13.99 4.39
N TYR A 95 11.37 -13.72 3.50
CA TYR A 95 11.09 -13.44 2.09
C TYR A 95 10.65 -14.69 1.34
N LEU A 96 11.34 -15.81 1.56
CA LEU A 96 10.97 -17.09 0.96
C LEU A 96 9.57 -17.53 1.39
N GLU A 97 9.21 -17.29 2.65
CA GLU A 97 7.87 -17.51 3.17
C GLU A 97 6.86 -16.58 2.47
N PHE A 98 7.13 -15.28 2.35
CA PHE A 98 6.29 -14.35 1.58
C PHE A 98 6.06 -14.84 0.13
N ILE A 99 7.11 -15.27 -0.57
CA ILE A 99 7.01 -15.79 -1.95
C ILE A 99 6.13 -17.02 -2.00
N LYS A 100 6.34 -17.99 -1.10
CA LYS A 100 5.52 -19.20 -0.99
C LYS A 100 4.03 -18.86 -0.81
N TYR A 101 3.70 -17.91 0.06
CA TYR A 101 2.31 -17.47 0.26
C TYR A 101 1.75 -16.71 -0.94
N SER A 102 2.56 -15.91 -1.60
CA SER A 102 2.18 -15.21 -2.84
C SER A 102 1.84 -16.21 -3.96
N GLU A 103 2.64 -17.26 -4.13
CA GLU A 103 2.37 -18.33 -5.10
C GLU A 103 1.08 -19.09 -4.80
N ILE A 104 0.83 -19.41 -3.53
CA ILE A 104 -0.44 -20.03 -3.09
C ILE A 104 -1.62 -19.11 -3.42
N LEU A 105 -1.50 -17.81 -3.13
CA LEU A 105 -2.53 -16.83 -3.44
C LEU A 105 -2.82 -16.77 -4.95
N VAL A 106 -1.79 -16.74 -5.80
CA VAL A 106 -1.95 -16.74 -7.27
C VAL A 106 -2.69 -17.99 -7.73
N LYS A 107 -2.36 -19.17 -7.19
CA LYS A 107 -3.06 -20.43 -7.50
C LYS A 107 -4.55 -20.34 -7.13
N LEU A 108 -4.87 -19.87 -5.92
CA LEU A 108 -6.27 -19.74 -5.47
C LEU A 108 -7.06 -18.70 -6.25
N LEU A 109 -6.43 -17.61 -6.68
CA LEU A 109 -7.08 -16.58 -7.51
C LEU A 109 -7.45 -17.08 -8.91
N ASN A 110 -6.85 -18.18 -9.36
CA ASN A 110 -7.14 -18.84 -10.63
C ASN A 110 -8.00 -20.11 -10.47
N ASP A 111 -8.27 -20.55 -9.25
CA ASP A 111 -9.08 -21.73 -8.95
C ASP A 111 -10.57 -21.36 -8.89
N ARG A 112 -11.35 -21.95 -9.81
CA ARG A 112 -12.80 -21.76 -9.91
C ARG A 112 -13.57 -22.26 -8.68
N ASN A 113 -12.97 -23.12 -7.87
CA ASN A 113 -13.55 -23.56 -6.61
C ASN A 113 -13.57 -22.45 -5.55
N TYR A 114 -12.68 -21.47 -5.66
CA TYR A 114 -12.54 -20.38 -4.67
C TYR A 114 -12.92 -19.02 -5.22
N ARG A 115 -12.89 -18.84 -6.54
CA ARG A 115 -13.19 -17.56 -7.19
C ARG A 115 -13.94 -17.75 -8.50
N ALA A 116 -15.03 -17.00 -8.65
CA ALA A 116 -15.71 -16.80 -9.92
C ALA A 116 -15.66 -15.32 -10.33
N LYS A 117 -16.03 -15.04 -11.57
CA LYS A 117 -16.19 -13.68 -12.10
C LYS A 117 -17.49 -13.59 -12.89
N THR A 118 -18.09 -12.41 -12.93
CA THR A 118 -19.25 -12.17 -13.78
C THR A 118 -18.91 -12.23 -15.27
N ASP A 119 -19.88 -12.63 -16.09
CA ASP A 119 -19.84 -12.44 -17.55
C ASP A 119 -20.21 -10.99 -17.95
N SER A 120 -20.29 -10.71 -19.25
CA SER A 120 -20.65 -9.39 -19.78
C SER A 120 -22.10 -8.97 -19.49
N LEU A 121 -22.96 -9.91 -19.10
CA LEU A 121 -24.35 -9.67 -18.70
C LEU A 121 -24.50 -9.61 -17.17
N GLY A 122 -23.38 -9.68 -16.43
CA GLY A 122 -23.35 -9.68 -14.97
C GLY A 122 -23.67 -11.03 -14.34
N ASN A 123 -23.86 -12.11 -15.11
CA ASN A 123 -24.19 -13.42 -14.55
C ASN A 123 -22.95 -14.06 -13.91
N PHE A 124 -23.15 -14.78 -12.81
CA PHE A 124 -22.10 -15.58 -12.17
C PHE A 124 -22.61 -16.97 -11.79
N GLU A 125 -21.67 -17.89 -11.67
CA GLU A 125 -21.87 -19.26 -11.19
C GLU A 125 -20.70 -19.69 -10.31
N ILE A 126 -20.97 -20.22 -9.12
CA ILE A 126 -19.94 -20.73 -8.20
C ILE A 126 -20.45 -21.91 -7.36
N ASN A 127 -19.60 -22.92 -7.18
CA ASN A 127 -19.89 -24.07 -6.30
C ASN A 127 -19.54 -23.72 -4.84
N ALA A 128 -20.54 -23.81 -3.96
CA ALA A 128 -20.37 -23.49 -2.54
C ALA A 128 -21.33 -24.30 -1.66
N ARG A 129 -20.98 -24.45 -0.38
CA ARG A 129 -21.86 -25.06 0.64
C ARG A 129 -22.80 -24.02 1.22
N LEU A 130 -23.93 -24.44 1.75
CA LEU A 130 -24.89 -23.54 2.42
C LEU A 130 -24.26 -22.76 3.59
N SER A 131 -23.25 -23.33 4.24
CA SER A 131 -22.49 -22.71 5.33
C SER A 131 -21.42 -21.71 4.87
N ASP A 132 -21.06 -21.71 3.58
CA ASP A 132 -20.02 -20.82 3.06
C ASP A 132 -20.52 -19.38 2.98
N SER A 133 -19.58 -18.43 3.05
CA SER A 133 -19.84 -17.02 2.72
C SER A 133 -19.33 -16.70 1.33
N LEU A 134 -20.08 -15.93 0.56
CA LEU A 134 -19.62 -15.35 -0.70
C LEU A 134 -19.34 -13.85 -0.52
N PHE A 135 -18.17 -13.43 -0.96
CA PHE A 135 -17.73 -12.03 -0.99
C PHE A 135 -17.78 -11.54 -2.42
N PHE A 136 -18.48 -10.45 -2.65
CA PHE A 136 -18.60 -9.81 -3.95
C PHE A 136 -17.70 -8.58 -3.94
N GLU A 137 -16.61 -8.62 -4.70
CA GLU A 137 -15.60 -7.56 -4.76
C GLU A 137 -15.46 -7.03 -6.20
N SER A 138 -15.26 -5.73 -6.32
CA SER A 138 -14.92 -5.07 -7.57
C SER A 138 -14.04 -3.86 -7.26
N THR A 139 -13.25 -3.42 -8.23
CA THR A 139 -12.42 -2.22 -8.09
C THR A 139 -13.31 -1.01 -7.77
N TYR A 140 -12.90 -0.19 -6.80
CA TYR A 140 -13.61 1.02 -6.33
C TYR A 140 -14.97 0.79 -5.67
N HIS A 141 -15.36 -0.45 -5.41
CA HIS A 141 -16.67 -0.76 -4.83
C HIS A 141 -16.55 -1.41 -3.46
N THR A 142 -17.48 -1.06 -2.56
CA THR A 142 -17.57 -1.68 -1.25
C THR A 142 -17.87 -3.17 -1.41
N THR A 143 -17.04 -4.01 -0.78
CA THR A 143 -17.24 -5.45 -0.80
C THR A 143 -18.51 -5.83 -0.04
N GLU A 144 -19.39 -6.58 -0.67
CA GLU A 144 -20.61 -7.10 -0.05
C GLU A 144 -20.42 -8.57 0.32
N LYS A 145 -20.95 -8.97 1.48
CA LYS A 145 -20.81 -10.34 2.01
C LYS A 145 -22.19 -10.95 2.23
N PHE A 146 -22.38 -12.18 1.75
CA PHE A 146 -23.60 -12.94 1.96
C PHE A 146 -23.31 -14.39 2.35
N LEU A 147 -24.15 -14.96 3.23
CA LEU A 147 -24.18 -16.40 3.45
C LEU A 147 -24.86 -17.09 2.26
N VAL A 148 -24.33 -18.22 1.80
CA VAL A 148 -24.92 -18.97 0.67
C VAL A 148 -26.36 -19.37 0.97
N ALA A 149 -26.64 -19.83 2.19
CA ALA A 149 -28.00 -20.18 2.61
C ALA A 149 -29.00 -19.03 2.45
N ASP A 150 -28.57 -17.78 2.61
CA ASP A 150 -29.44 -16.61 2.47
C ASP A 150 -29.63 -16.20 1.01
N LEU A 151 -28.61 -16.35 0.17
CA LEU A 151 -28.72 -16.15 -1.27
C LEU A 151 -29.68 -17.16 -1.90
N VAL A 152 -29.56 -18.45 -1.57
CA VAL A 152 -30.40 -19.49 -2.17
C VAL A 152 -31.89 -19.31 -1.86
N LYS A 153 -32.22 -18.69 -0.71
CA LYS A 153 -33.61 -18.39 -0.33
C LYS A 153 -34.23 -17.24 -1.13
N LYS A 154 -33.43 -16.37 -1.75
CA LYS A 154 -33.95 -15.22 -2.52
C LYS A 154 -34.45 -15.71 -3.88
N LYS A 155 -35.67 -15.30 -4.24
CA LYS A 155 -36.26 -15.60 -5.57
C LYS A 155 -35.42 -15.04 -6.74
N LYS A 156 -34.69 -13.95 -6.53
CA LYS A 156 -33.79 -13.34 -7.50
C LYS A 156 -32.48 -12.94 -6.82
N ASN A 157 -31.38 -13.57 -7.22
CA ASN A 157 -30.05 -13.29 -6.71
C ASN A 157 -29.37 -12.20 -7.52
N THR A 158 -29.82 -10.96 -7.33
CA THR A 158 -29.13 -9.78 -7.88
C THR A 158 -28.40 -9.07 -6.76
N VAL A 159 -27.08 -8.95 -6.89
CA VAL A 159 -26.21 -8.17 -6.01
C VAL A 159 -25.80 -6.90 -6.74
N LYS A 160 -25.91 -5.75 -6.09
CA LYS A 160 -25.44 -4.47 -6.63
C LYS A 160 -24.43 -3.88 -5.65
N LEU A 161 -23.16 -3.86 -6.05
CA LEU A 161 -22.10 -3.26 -5.25
C LEU A 161 -22.21 -1.75 -5.29
N LYS A 162 -21.99 -1.11 -4.13
CA LYS A 162 -22.00 0.35 -4.00
C LYS A 162 -20.61 0.90 -4.30
N LEU A 163 -20.56 1.96 -5.10
CA LEU A 163 -19.33 2.69 -5.35
C LEU A 163 -18.82 3.25 -4.02
N GLU A 164 -17.53 3.05 -3.72
CA GLU A 164 -16.90 3.67 -2.56
C GLU A 164 -16.91 5.19 -2.73
N PRO A 165 -17.05 5.97 -1.64
CA PRO A 165 -16.89 7.42 -1.71
C PRO A 165 -15.56 7.77 -2.40
N CYS A 166 -15.66 8.43 -3.54
CA CYS A 166 -14.53 8.84 -4.35
C CYS A 166 -14.48 10.37 -4.44
N GLU A 167 -13.29 10.90 -4.61
CA GLU A 167 -13.09 12.33 -4.90
C GLU A 167 -12.98 12.53 -6.41
N VAL A 168 -13.33 13.72 -6.89
CA VAL A 168 -13.00 14.11 -8.27
C VAL A 168 -11.53 14.51 -8.28
N TRP A 169 -10.74 13.96 -9.21
CA TRP A 169 -9.34 14.37 -9.37
C TRP A 169 -9.30 15.87 -9.69
N PRO A 170 -8.61 16.69 -8.88
CA PRO A 170 -8.64 18.13 -9.09
C PRO A 170 -7.95 18.49 -10.41
N GLN A 171 -8.65 19.30 -11.20
CA GLN A 171 -8.12 19.85 -12.44
C GLN A 171 -7.86 21.33 -12.22
N HIS A 172 -6.58 21.72 -12.19
CA HIS A 172 -6.16 23.11 -12.18
C HIS A 172 -5.95 23.58 -13.61
N THR A 173 -6.95 24.28 -14.15
CA THR A 173 -6.89 24.85 -15.51
C THR A 173 -6.19 26.21 -15.52
N GLU A 174 -6.20 26.87 -14.37
CA GLU A 174 -5.54 28.11 -14.07
C GLU A 174 -4.03 27.96 -13.91
N LYS A 175 -3.31 29.08 -14.07
CA LYS A 175 -1.88 29.13 -13.78
C LYS A 175 -1.67 29.36 -12.29
N PRO A 176 -0.63 28.75 -11.69
CA PRO A 176 -0.28 29.05 -10.31
C PRO A 176 0.08 30.52 -10.13
N THR A 177 -0.25 31.08 -8.98
CA THR A 177 -0.07 32.50 -8.68
C THR A 177 1.18 32.78 -7.86
N LYS A 178 1.68 31.77 -7.12
CA LYS A 178 2.90 31.87 -6.30
C LYS A 178 3.70 30.57 -6.32
N LEU A 179 5.00 30.72 -6.08
CA LEU A 179 5.94 29.63 -5.80
C LEU A 179 6.54 29.85 -4.41
N TYR A 180 6.45 28.84 -3.57
CA TYR A 180 7.12 28.76 -2.29
C TYR A 180 8.26 27.75 -2.37
N VAL A 181 9.46 28.18 -1.99
CA VAL A 181 10.62 27.30 -1.83
C VAL A 181 11.11 27.41 -0.40
N PHE A 182 11.15 26.31 0.31
CA PHE A 182 11.48 26.30 1.73
C PHE A 182 12.07 24.96 2.16
N ILE A 183 12.87 25.01 3.22
CA ILE A 183 13.28 23.82 3.95
C ILE A 183 12.15 23.47 4.92
N GLY A 184 11.53 22.32 4.72
CA GLY A 184 10.49 21.80 5.59
C GLY A 184 11.01 20.69 6.48
N LYS A 185 10.64 20.68 7.77
CA LYS A 185 10.77 19.52 8.65
C LYS A 185 9.44 18.79 8.74
N LYS A 186 9.46 17.48 8.53
CA LYS A 186 8.27 16.62 8.53
C LYS A 186 7.57 16.68 9.89
N ILE A 187 6.27 16.97 9.88
CA ILE A 187 5.37 16.80 11.03
C ILE A 187 4.55 15.54 10.82
N LYS A 188 3.86 15.46 9.68
CA LYS A 188 3.00 14.33 9.35
C LYS A 188 2.80 14.27 7.83
N SER A 189 2.75 13.07 7.29
CA SER A 189 2.30 12.83 5.92
C SER A 189 1.36 11.63 5.94
N TRP A 190 0.31 11.69 5.13
CA TRP A 190 -0.60 10.57 4.97
C TRP A 190 -1.05 10.49 3.52
N ILE A 191 -1.16 9.25 3.04
CA ILE A 191 -1.76 8.96 1.76
C ILE A 191 -3.26 9.18 1.94
N SER A 192 -3.85 10.03 1.09
CA SER A 192 -5.29 10.18 1.05
C SER A 192 -5.87 8.92 0.43
N PRO A 193 -6.86 8.25 1.06
CA PRO A 193 -7.57 7.20 0.37
C PRO A 193 -8.25 7.84 -0.84
N SER A 194 -7.88 7.42 -2.03
CA SER A 194 -8.49 7.95 -3.24
C SER A 194 -8.83 6.83 -4.19
N SER A 195 -10.09 6.40 -4.13
CA SER A 195 -10.82 6.11 -5.35
C SER A 195 -11.13 7.47 -5.99
N TYR A 196 -10.79 7.66 -7.26
CA TYR A 196 -11.16 8.86 -8.00
C TYR A 196 -12.36 8.53 -8.89
N CYS A 197 -13.38 9.40 -8.87
CA CYS A 197 -14.60 9.11 -9.62
C CYS A 197 -14.40 9.19 -11.13
N ASN A 198 -13.49 10.06 -11.59
CA ASN A 198 -13.32 10.44 -12.98
C ASN A 198 -12.10 9.80 -13.68
N GLY A 199 -11.55 8.70 -13.14
CA GLY A 199 -10.55 7.91 -13.86
C GLY A 199 -9.59 7.09 -12.99
N VAL A 200 -8.84 6.22 -13.67
CA VAL A 200 -7.74 5.46 -13.06
C VAL A 200 -6.50 6.37 -13.01
N SER A 201 -6.29 7.05 -11.88
CA SER A 201 -5.03 7.76 -11.67
C SER A 201 -3.93 6.77 -11.32
N LEU A 202 -2.82 6.83 -12.06
CA LEU A 202 -1.60 6.13 -11.67
C LEU A 202 -0.89 6.86 -10.52
N ASP A 203 -1.25 8.11 -10.24
CA ASP A 203 -0.68 8.90 -9.16
C ASP A 203 -1.45 8.65 -7.86
N SER A 204 -0.71 8.53 -6.76
CA SER A 204 -1.28 8.61 -5.42
C SER A 204 -1.33 10.07 -4.97
N ARG A 205 -2.39 10.44 -4.24
CA ARG A 205 -2.47 11.71 -3.52
C ARG A 205 -1.99 11.53 -2.09
N SER A 206 -1.06 12.38 -1.69
CA SER A 206 -0.69 12.49 -0.27
C SER A 206 -0.82 13.92 0.21
N VAL A 207 -1.35 14.08 1.41
CA VAL A 207 -1.40 15.36 2.11
C VAL A 207 -0.28 15.38 3.14
N SER A 208 0.53 16.42 3.09
CA SER A 208 1.77 16.52 3.83
C SER A 208 1.81 17.83 4.62
N LYS A 209 2.10 17.71 5.92
CA LYS A 209 2.25 18.82 6.86
C LYS A 209 3.69 18.89 7.37
N TYR A 210 4.32 20.05 7.20
CA TYR A 210 5.71 20.32 7.53
C TYR A 210 5.83 21.64 8.30
N SER A 211 6.81 21.76 9.20
CA SER A 211 7.21 23.07 9.74
C SER A 211 8.22 23.73 8.81
N VAL A 212 8.07 25.02 8.57
CA VAL A 212 8.95 25.84 7.74
C VAL A 212 10.19 26.21 8.55
N VAL A 213 11.32 25.58 8.26
CA VAL A 213 12.60 25.79 8.93
C VAL A 213 13.33 27.01 8.37
N LYS A 214 13.31 27.17 7.04
CA LYS A 214 13.93 28.29 6.34
C LYS A 214 13.19 28.57 5.04
N ASN A 215 12.74 29.80 4.85
CA ASN A 215 12.25 30.28 3.55
C ASN A 215 13.45 30.53 2.61
N ILE A 216 13.38 30.00 1.40
CA ILE A 216 14.35 30.22 0.33
C ILE A 216 13.77 31.16 -0.73
N TYR A 217 12.49 31.00 -1.06
CA TYR A 217 11.76 31.85 -1.99
C TYR A 217 10.27 31.94 -1.63
N GLY A 218 9.64 33.06 -1.98
CA GLY A 218 8.19 33.29 -1.83
C GLY A 218 7.73 33.72 -0.43
N ASP A 219 8.60 33.65 0.57
CA ASP A 219 8.38 34.13 1.94
C ASP A 219 7.04 33.69 2.56
N PHE A 220 6.90 32.37 2.76
CA PHE A 220 5.72 31.81 3.38
C PHE A 220 5.63 32.23 4.85
N LYS A 221 4.53 32.89 5.22
CA LYS A 221 4.40 33.63 6.49
C LYS A 221 4.11 32.76 7.71
N LYS A 222 3.62 31.55 7.53
CA LYS A 222 3.32 30.64 8.64
C LYS A 222 4.52 29.74 8.93
N ASP A 223 4.63 29.33 10.19
CA ASP A 223 5.62 28.38 10.68
C ASP A 223 5.35 26.94 10.21
N THR A 224 4.15 26.68 9.70
CA THR A 224 3.69 25.36 9.25
C THR A 224 2.95 25.48 7.94
N ILE A 225 3.24 24.55 7.04
CA ILE A 225 2.64 24.48 5.70
C ILE A 225 2.06 23.09 5.49
N GLN A 226 0.86 23.05 4.93
CA GLN A 226 0.22 21.84 4.46
C GLN A 226 0.03 21.95 2.95
N PHE A 227 0.46 20.93 2.23
CA PHE A 227 0.32 20.87 0.77
C PHE A 227 -0.05 19.47 0.32
N THR A 228 -0.58 19.39 -0.89
CA THR A 228 -0.92 18.14 -1.55
C THR A 228 0.16 17.80 -2.57
N SER A 229 0.50 16.52 -2.71
CA SER A 229 1.37 16.02 -3.77
C SER A 229 0.70 14.87 -4.51
N TYR A 230 0.93 14.82 -5.82
CA TYR A 230 0.45 13.80 -6.72
C TYR A 230 1.64 13.11 -7.37
N VAL A 231 1.94 11.88 -6.97
CA VAL A 231 3.13 11.14 -7.41
C VAL A 231 2.83 9.68 -7.70
N HIS A 232 3.44 9.15 -8.76
CA HIS A 232 3.43 7.71 -9.02
C HIS A 232 4.42 7.09 -8.04
N GLU A 233 3.90 6.39 -7.04
CA GLU A 233 4.71 5.62 -6.11
C GLU A 233 5.22 4.35 -6.81
N LYS A 234 6.17 4.51 -7.73
CA LYS A 234 7.10 3.42 -8.01
C LYS A 234 8.50 3.88 -7.63
N PRO A 235 9.00 3.46 -6.46
CA PRO A 235 10.40 3.63 -6.13
C PRO A 235 11.25 3.03 -7.25
N LEU A 236 12.29 3.73 -7.67
CA LEU A 236 13.43 3.08 -8.30
C LEU A 236 14.08 2.25 -7.20
N GLU A 237 13.61 1.01 -7.04
CA GLU A 237 14.15 0.09 -6.05
C GLU A 237 15.53 -0.37 -6.51
N GLN A 238 16.58 0.26 -6.00
CA GLN A 238 17.93 -0.23 -6.14
C GLN A 238 18.39 -0.74 -4.78
N ASN A 239 18.72 -2.02 -4.69
CA ASN A 239 19.07 -2.71 -3.45
C ASN A 239 20.34 -2.17 -2.76
N TYR A 240 21.05 -1.26 -3.44
CA TYR A 240 22.31 -0.67 -3.00
C TYR A 240 22.25 0.85 -2.86
N ILE A 241 21.10 1.49 -3.10
CA ILE A 241 20.95 2.95 -2.96
C ILE A 241 20.19 3.26 -1.66
N PRO A 242 20.78 4.05 -0.74
CA PRO A 242 20.13 4.46 0.51
C PRO A 242 19.11 5.59 0.27
N PHE A 243 19.28 6.32 -0.84
CA PHE A 243 18.45 7.46 -1.19
C PHE A 243 17.04 6.99 -1.53
N LYS A 244 16.11 7.47 -0.73
CA LYS A 244 14.68 7.25 -0.85
C LYS A 244 14.12 8.04 -2.01
N SER A 245 13.16 7.43 -2.70
CA SER A 245 12.45 8.04 -3.83
C SER A 245 11.29 8.92 -3.41
N SER A 246 10.83 8.81 -2.15
CA SER A 246 9.74 9.60 -1.62
C SER A 246 10.23 10.59 -0.57
N PHE A 247 9.79 11.84 -0.69
CA PHE A 247 10.13 12.89 0.27
C PHE A 247 9.56 12.61 1.67
N VAL A 248 8.53 11.76 1.79
CA VAL A 248 7.91 11.40 3.07
C VAL A 248 8.83 10.53 3.92
N GLU A 249 9.88 9.96 3.34
CA GLU A 249 10.87 9.12 4.02
C GLU A 249 12.02 9.92 4.64
N TYR A 250 12.08 11.23 4.39
CA TYR A 250 13.09 12.12 4.95
C TYR A 250 12.48 13.07 5.98
N ASP A 251 13.28 13.41 6.98
CA ASP A 251 12.88 14.37 8.03
C ASP A 251 12.91 15.81 7.52
N TYR A 252 13.88 16.16 6.68
CA TYR A 252 14.06 17.50 6.12
C TYR A 252 14.19 17.45 4.60
N CYS A 253 13.39 18.25 3.92
CA CYS A 253 13.47 18.41 2.47
C CYS A 253 13.36 19.89 2.07
N LEU A 254 14.05 20.23 0.99
CA LEU A 254 13.77 21.42 0.21
C LEU A 254 12.56 21.14 -0.70
N PHE A 255 11.48 21.88 -0.48
CA PHE A 255 10.23 21.75 -1.22
C PHE A 255 10.03 22.89 -2.19
N TYR A 256 9.26 22.59 -3.24
CA TYR A 256 8.84 23.53 -4.26
C TYR A 256 7.32 23.39 -4.41
N VAL A 257 6.58 24.36 -3.86
CA VAL A 257 5.13 24.30 -3.72
C VAL A 257 4.50 25.49 -4.45
N LEU A 258 3.52 25.19 -5.30
CA LEU A 258 2.77 26.16 -6.08
C LEU A 258 1.44 26.46 -5.39
N GLU A 259 0.95 27.68 -5.56
CA GLU A 259 -0.38 28.10 -5.12
C GLU A 259 -1.35 28.20 -6.31
N TYR A 260 -2.46 27.46 -6.24
CA TYR A 260 -3.54 27.43 -7.22
C TYR A 260 -4.85 27.79 -6.52
N GLU A 261 -5.37 29.01 -6.72
CA GLU A 261 -6.60 29.50 -6.05
C GLU A 261 -6.65 29.25 -4.52
N GLY A 262 -5.49 29.36 -3.86
CA GLY A 262 -5.35 29.11 -2.42
C GLY A 262 -5.00 27.67 -2.04
N GLU A 263 -5.05 26.72 -2.98
CA GLU A 263 -4.54 25.37 -2.79
C GLU A 263 -3.04 25.29 -2.98
N LEU A 264 -2.35 24.57 -2.07
CA LEU A 264 -0.91 24.40 -2.11
C LEU A 264 -0.56 23.02 -2.64
N ILE A 265 0.16 22.99 -3.77
CA ILE A 265 0.47 21.77 -4.52
C ILE A 265 1.97 21.66 -4.74
N GLN A 266 2.57 20.58 -4.28
CA GLN A 266 3.97 20.30 -4.51
C GLN A 266 4.22 19.93 -5.97
N ILE A 267 5.29 20.48 -6.55
CA ILE A 267 5.67 20.19 -7.94
C ILE A 267 6.06 18.72 -8.04
N LYS A 268 5.30 17.95 -8.82
CA LYS A 268 5.49 16.50 -8.99
C LYS A 268 6.96 16.11 -9.18
N TYR A 269 7.42 15.17 -8.37
CA TYR A 269 8.80 14.67 -8.30
C TYR A 269 9.87 15.70 -7.99
N LEU A 270 9.58 16.93 -7.58
CA LEU A 270 10.61 17.93 -7.33
C LEU A 270 10.76 18.19 -5.83
N PHE A 271 11.81 17.62 -5.25
CA PHE A 271 12.25 17.85 -3.88
C PHE A 271 13.74 17.48 -3.79
N ASP A 272 14.42 18.00 -2.78
CA ASP A 272 15.78 17.61 -2.43
C ASP A 272 15.80 17.28 -0.93
N ASP A 273 16.29 16.10 -0.52
CA ASP A 273 16.56 15.83 0.90
C ASP A 273 17.79 16.64 1.32
N VAL A 274 17.69 17.28 2.48
CA VAL A 274 18.70 18.24 2.95
C VAL A 274 19.13 17.97 4.38
N TYR A 275 20.41 18.19 4.64
CA TYR A 275 21.07 17.90 5.90
C TYR A 275 21.81 19.14 6.36
N LYS A 276 21.87 19.32 7.68
CA LYS A 276 22.59 20.43 8.29
C LYS A 276 24.09 20.18 8.23
N THR A 277 24.85 21.18 7.80
CA THR A 277 26.32 21.11 7.76
C THR A 277 26.92 21.60 9.08
N LYS A 278 28.19 21.26 9.33
CA LYS A 278 28.94 21.74 10.51
C LYS A 278 29.04 23.27 10.58
N GLU A 279 28.92 23.93 9.45
CA GLU A 279 28.88 25.40 9.33
C GLU A 279 27.48 25.99 9.59
N GLY A 280 26.48 25.17 9.90
CA GLY A 280 25.12 25.59 10.16
C GLY A 280 24.27 25.86 8.92
N ARG A 281 24.81 25.62 7.71
CA ARG A 281 24.08 25.70 6.44
C ARG A 281 23.32 24.40 6.16
N TRP A 282 22.54 24.38 5.07
CA TRP A 282 21.82 23.19 4.61
C TRP A 282 22.28 22.80 3.20
N ALA A 283 22.50 21.51 2.99
CA ALA A 283 22.94 20.97 1.70
C ALA A 283 22.27 19.61 1.41
N SER A 284 22.11 19.31 0.12
CA SER A 284 21.74 17.97 -0.34
C SER A 284 23.00 17.22 -0.80
N PRO A 285 23.19 15.94 -0.43
CA PRO A 285 24.30 15.14 -0.92
C PRO A 285 24.19 14.92 -2.43
N LEU A 286 25.34 14.82 -3.09
CA LEU A 286 25.38 14.41 -4.49
C LEU A 286 24.75 13.02 -4.62
N LYS A 287 23.76 12.92 -5.51
CA LYS A 287 23.05 11.67 -5.77
C LYS A 287 23.77 10.85 -6.83
N PRO A 288 23.74 9.51 -6.73
CA PRO A 288 24.26 8.65 -7.76
C PRO A 288 23.49 8.81 -9.07
N LYS A 289 24.14 8.45 -10.17
CA LYS A 289 23.51 8.46 -11.50
C LYS A 289 22.23 7.60 -11.52
N GLY A 290 21.23 8.06 -12.28
CA GLY A 290 20.00 7.31 -12.53
C GLY A 290 18.88 7.49 -11.49
N LEU A 291 19.10 8.23 -10.39
CA LEU A 291 17.98 8.61 -9.50
C LEU A 291 17.19 9.80 -10.04
N PHE A 292 15.90 9.84 -9.69
CA PHE A 292 15.09 11.04 -9.88
C PHE A 292 15.75 12.23 -9.16
N ASN A 293 15.70 13.40 -9.80
CA ASN A 293 16.33 14.64 -9.31
C ASN A 293 17.86 14.67 -9.25
N THR A 294 18.56 13.65 -9.74
CA THR A 294 20.04 13.70 -9.82
C THR A 294 20.49 14.91 -10.63
N ILE A 295 21.46 15.64 -10.09
CA ILE A 295 22.14 16.74 -10.79
C ILE A 295 23.44 16.17 -11.35
N SER A 296 23.68 16.38 -12.64
CA SER A 296 24.94 15.95 -13.26
C SER A 296 26.09 16.82 -12.75
N PRO A 297 27.17 16.23 -12.18
CA PRO A 297 28.37 16.96 -11.81
C PRO A 297 29.01 17.72 -12.97
N ASP A 298 28.82 17.24 -14.21
CA ASP A 298 29.36 17.88 -15.41
C ASP A 298 28.64 19.20 -15.76
N SER A 299 27.39 19.35 -15.31
CA SER A 299 26.60 20.56 -15.53
C SER A 299 26.76 21.57 -14.39
N TYR A 300 26.95 21.08 -13.17
CA TYR A 300 27.10 21.90 -11.96
C TYR A 300 28.11 21.23 -11.03
N THR A 301 29.24 21.88 -10.79
CA THR A 301 30.31 21.32 -9.96
C THR A 301 29.85 21.18 -8.51
N PRO A 302 29.82 19.95 -7.94
CA PRO A 302 29.47 19.76 -6.54
C PRO A 302 30.59 20.26 -5.63
N GLN A 303 30.22 20.73 -4.45
CA GLN A 303 31.17 21.22 -3.44
C GLN A 303 31.42 20.14 -2.40
N LYS A 304 32.60 20.15 -1.77
CA LYS A 304 32.88 19.31 -0.60
C LYS A 304 32.06 19.84 0.58
N ILE A 305 31.23 18.99 1.17
CA ILE A 305 30.32 19.34 2.26
C ILE A 305 30.71 18.59 3.53
N SER A 306 30.86 19.33 4.62
CA SER A 306 31.01 18.76 5.96
C SER A 306 29.65 18.62 6.62
N PHE A 307 28.96 17.50 6.39
CA PHE A 307 27.69 17.21 7.06
C PHE A 307 27.89 17.05 8.58
N THR A 308 26.89 17.45 9.36
CA THR A 308 26.91 17.27 10.82
C THR A 308 26.93 15.79 11.16
N ASP A 309 25.99 15.07 10.56
CA ASP A 309 25.92 13.62 10.59
C ASP A 309 26.48 13.07 9.26
N PRO A 310 27.50 12.19 9.29
CA PRO A 310 28.05 11.59 8.09
C PRO A 310 26.97 10.84 7.29
N ILE A 311 26.96 11.04 5.97
CA ILE A 311 26.04 10.33 5.08
C ILE A 311 26.77 9.09 4.56
N GLU A 312 26.48 7.98 5.21
CA GLU A 312 27.18 6.72 5.02
C GLU A 312 26.21 5.56 4.86
N PHE A 313 26.57 4.59 4.02
CA PHE A 313 25.76 3.40 3.81
C PHE A 313 26.60 2.22 3.34
N GLU A 314 26.15 1.03 3.70
CA GLU A 314 26.76 -0.23 3.29
C GLU A 314 26.13 -0.75 1.99
N TYR A 315 26.87 -1.57 1.25
CA TYR A 315 26.36 -2.30 0.08
C TYR A 315 26.85 -3.76 0.09
N GLU A 316 26.11 -4.63 -0.59
CA GLU A 316 26.53 -6.03 -0.77
C GLU A 316 27.57 -6.14 -1.90
N ASP A 317 28.62 -6.94 -1.71
CA ASP A 317 29.73 -7.11 -2.69
C ASP A 317 29.28 -7.43 -4.11
N LYS A 318 28.15 -8.13 -4.27
CA LYS A 318 27.56 -8.43 -5.58
C LYS A 318 27.19 -7.18 -6.40
N TYR A 319 27.08 -6.01 -5.75
CA TYR A 319 26.79 -4.71 -6.37
C TYR A 319 28.05 -3.83 -6.56
N TYR A 320 29.25 -4.37 -6.32
CA TYR A 320 30.49 -3.61 -6.39
C TYR A 320 30.65 -2.83 -7.70
N ASN A 321 30.34 -3.47 -8.84
CA ASN A 321 30.50 -2.84 -10.15
C ASN A 321 29.50 -1.69 -10.35
N GLU A 322 28.23 -1.89 -9.99
CA GLU A 322 27.20 -0.86 -10.07
C GLU A 322 27.50 0.32 -9.16
N ILE A 323 28.03 0.05 -7.95
CA ILE A 323 28.47 1.10 -7.02
C ILE A 323 29.56 1.97 -7.66
N HIS A 324 30.61 1.37 -8.21
CA HIS A 324 31.72 2.13 -8.79
C HIS A 324 31.33 2.90 -10.05
N GLN A 325 30.29 2.46 -10.76
CA GLN A 325 29.72 3.19 -11.91
C GLN A 325 28.84 4.37 -11.48
N ASN A 326 28.03 4.19 -10.44
CA ASN A 326 27.02 5.16 -10.02
C ASN A 326 27.53 6.16 -8.98
N PHE A 327 28.60 5.83 -8.26
CA PHE A 327 29.28 6.68 -7.27
C PHE A 327 30.73 6.95 -7.72
N PRO A 328 30.96 7.94 -8.59
CA PRO A 328 32.31 8.27 -9.04
C PRO A 328 33.23 8.58 -7.87
N ALA A 329 34.42 7.98 -7.85
CA ALA A 329 35.42 8.13 -6.78
C ALA A 329 35.89 9.59 -6.58
N ALA A 330 35.72 10.46 -7.58
CA ALA A 330 35.99 11.89 -7.46
C ALA A 330 35.12 12.59 -6.41
N TYR A 331 33.95 12.03 -6.08
CA TYR A 331 32.96 12.66 -5.20
C TYR A 331 32.51 11.78 -4.03
N HIS A 332 32.97 10.52 -3.99
CA HIS A 332 32.56 9.53 -3.00
C HIS A 332 33.76 8.71 -2.56
N THR A 333 33.74 8.27 -1.31
CA THR A 333 34.73 7.35 -0.77
C THR A 333 34.08 5.98 -0.62
N VAL A 334 34.64 4.96 -1.27
CA VAL A 334 34.17 3.57 -1.20
C VAL A 334 35.29 2.73 -0.58
N ILE A 335 35.12 2.33 0.68
CA ILE A 335 36.11 1.56 1.46
C ILE A 335 35.36 0.49 2.25
N ASP A 336 35.86 -0.75 2.23
CA ASP A 336 35.36 -1.88 3.05
C ASP A 336 33.84 -2.08 3.01
N GLY A 337 33.24 -2.07 1.81
CA GLY A 337 31.79 -2.28 1.64
C GLY A 337 30.92 -1.09 2.08
N LYS A 338 31.54 0.06 2.36
CA LYS A 338 30.87 1.29 2.82
C LYS A 338 31.13 2.46 1.88
N ILE A 339 30.09 3.23 1.61
CA ILE A 339 30.13 4.44 0.79
C ILE A 339 29.92 5.64 1.69
N THR A 340 30.78 6.64 1.57
CA THR A 340 30.69 7.92 2.27
C THR A 340 30.48 9.04 1.26
N VAL A 341 29.45 9.86 1.47
CA VAL A 341 29.11 10.99 0.60
C VAL A 341 29.56 12.30 1.23
N ASN A 342 30.61 12.89 0.64
CA ASN A 342 31.25 14.11 1.15
C ASN A 342 31.08 15.30 0.20
N TYR A 343 30.29 15.13 -0.87
CA TYR A 343 30.04 16.17 -1.88
C TYR A 343 28.55 16.39 -2.04
N GLY A 344 28.18 17.60 -2.47
CA GLY A 344 26.79 17.97 -2.66
C GLY A 344 26.62 19.42 -3.09
N TYR A 345 25.42 19.93 -2.89
CA TYR A 345 25.04 21.30 -3.24
C TYR A 345 24.34 21.95 -2.05
N TYR A 346 24.71 23.19 -1.73
CA TYR A 346 23.99 23.98 -0.75
C TYR A 346 22.59 24.34 -1.29
N VAL A 347 21.64 24.57 -0.37
CA VAL A 347 20.25 24.84 -0.72
C VAL A 347 20.10 26.07 -1.63
N GLU A 348 20.92 27.10 -1.45
CA GLU A 348 20.91 28.27 -2.32
C GLU A 348 21.31 27.91 -3.76
N ASP A 349 22.34 27.09 -3.93
CA ASP A 349 22.78 26.60 -5.25
C ASP A 349 21.74 25.67 -5.88
N LEU A 350 21.13 24.77 -5.07
CA LEU A 350 20.06 23.89 -5.52
C LEU A 350 18.90 24.68 -6.13
N PHE A 351 18.49 25.79 -5.50
CA PHE A 351 17.42 26.62 -6.04
C PHE A 351 17.78 27.20 -7.40
N GLU A 352 18.98 27.73 -7.60
CA GLU A 352 19.44 28.24 -8.89
C GLU A 352 19.56 27.13 -9.95
N ILE A 353 20.03 25.94 -9.58
CA ILE A 353 20.07 24.77 -10.46
C ILE A 353 18.63 24.39 -10.89
N ARG A 354 17.69 24.35 -9.95
CA ARG A 354 16.29 24.03 -10.27
C ARG A 354 15.63 25.13 -11.11
N LYS A 355 15.96 26.41 -10.90
CA LYS A 355 15.54 27.55 -11.74
C LYS A 355 15.94 27.37 -13.19
N ALA A 356 17.21 27.02 -13.44
CA ALA A 356 17.71 26.77 -14.80
C ALA A 356 17.08 25.53 -15.45
N GLY A 357 16.72 24.53 -14.65
CA GLY A 357 16.11 23.27 -15.09
C GLY A 357 14.60 23.20 -14.89
N ARG A 358 14.16 22.41 -13.91
CA ARG A 358 12.76 21.97 -13.75
C ARG A 358 11.77 23.09 -13.40
N LEU A 359 12.24 24.21 -12.85
CA LEU A 359 11.44 25.38 -12.56
C LEU A 359 11.39 26.39 -13.72
N LYS A 360 12.06 26.13 -14.85
CA LYS A 360 12.09 27.05 -16.00
C LYS A 360 10.69 27.46 -16.49
N LYS A 361 9.70 26.57 -16.38
CA LYS A 361 8.30 26.86 -16.75
C LYS A 361 7.56 27.77 -15.76
N TYR A 362 8.15 28.06 -14.60
CA TYR A 362 7.59 28.90 -13.55
C TYR A 362 8.39 30.20 -13.35
N THR A 363 9.27 30.57 -14.28
CA THR A 363 10.10 31.79 -14.16
C THR A 363 9.28 33.07 -14.06
N TYR A 364 8.06 33.10 -14.61
CA TYR A 364 7.14 34.24 -14.43
C TYR A 364 6.70 34.46 -12.96
N LEU A 365 6.88 33.45 -12.10
CA LEU A 365 6.66 33.55 -10.65
C LEU A 365 7.94 33.90 -9.89
N ILE A 366 9.10 33.88 -10.54
CA ILE A 366 10.41 34.04 -9.93
C ILE A 366 10.98 35.39 -10.35
N LYS A 367 10.70 36.40 -9.53
CA LYS A 367 11.22 37.77 -9.68
C LYS A 367 12.60 37.93 -9.10
#